data_AF-W1X9P9-F1
#
_entry.id   AF-W1X9P9-F1
#
_cell.length_a   1.000
_cell.length_b   1.000
_cell.length_c   1.000
_cell.angle_alpha   90.00
_cell.angle_beta   90.00
_cell.angle_gamma   90.00
#
_symmetry.space_group_name_H-M   'P 1'
#
loop_
_entity.id
_entity.type
_entity.pdbx_description
1 polymer ?
#
loop_
_entity_poly.entity_id
_entity_poly.type
_entity_poly.pdbx_seq_one_letter_code
_entity_poly.pdbx_strand_id
1 'polypeptide(L)'
;PAIQHVLDLKGQKVQAGLAPALITRMRQHLQANNQVILFLNRRGFAPALLCHDCGWIAECPRCDHYYTLHQAQQHLRCHHCDSQRPVPRQCPSCGSTHLVPVGLGTEQLEQTLAPLFPGVPISRIDRDTTSRKGALEQQLAEVHRGGARILIGTQMLAKG
;
A
#
# COMPACT_ATOMS: atom_id res chain seq x y z
N PRO A 1 4.11 -26.46 4.76
CA PRO A 1 4.27 -25.64 3.54
C PRO A 1 3.54 -24.30 3.69
N ALA A 2 4.12 -23.20 3.20
CA ALA A 2 3.42 -21.93 3.16
C ALA A 2 2.29 -22.00 2.11
N ILE A 3 1.09 -21.55 2.47
CA ILE A 3 -0.03 -21.44 1.53
C ILE A 3 0.03 -20.06 0.90
N GLN A 4 0.11 -19.99 -0.42
CA GLN A 4 0.15 -18.75 -1.17
C GLN A 4 -1.14 -18.55 -1.97
N HIS A 5 -1.63 -17.31 -1.99
CA HIS A 5 -2.74 -16.89 -2.83
C HIS A 5 -2.35 -15.64 -3.61
N VAL A 6 -2.72 -15.60 -4.89
CA VAL A 6 -2.66 -14.39 -5.72
C VAL A 6 -4.08 -13.90 -5.90
N LEU A 7 -4.37 -12.70 -5.41
CA LEU A 7 -5.71 -12.10 -5.49
C LEU A 7 -5.73 -11.08 -6.64
N ASP A 8 -6.62 -11.27 -7.60
CA ASP A 8 -6.87 -10.28 -8.65
C ASP A 8 -7.69 -9.12 -8.07
N LEU A 9 -7.17 -7.90 -8.20
CA LEU A 9 -7.82 -6.68 -7.70
C LEU A 9 -8.76 -6.04 -8.72
N LYS A 10 -8.73 -6.48 -9.99
CA LYS A 10 -9.56 -5.89 -11.05
C LYS A 10 -11.05 -6.00 -10.70
N GLY A 11 -11.76 -4.88 -10.76
CA GLY A 11 -13.20 -4.80 -10.48
C GLY A 11 -13.61 -5.11 -9.03
N GLN A 12 -12.67 -5.25 -8.10
CA GLN A 12 -12.95 -5.50 -6.69
C GLN A 12 -13.12 -4.18 -5.93
N LYS A 13 -14.12 -4.09 -5.05
CA LYS A 13 -14.24 -2.92 -4.15
C LYS A 13 -13.12 -2.95 -3.10
N VAL A 14 -11.99 -2.35 -3.44
CA VAL A 14 -10.82 -2.24 -2.57
C VAL A 14 -11.15 -1.29 -1.41
N GLN A 15 -10.86 -1.72 -0.19
CA GLN A 15 -11.02 -0.90 1.02
C GLN A 15 -9.64 -0.67 1.63
N ALA A 16 -9.26 0.58 1.84
CA ALA A 16 -7.94 0.93 2.39
C ALA A 16 -6.75 0.33 1.61
N GLY A 17 -6.88 0.18 0.28
CA GLY A 17 -5.85 -0.48 -0.55
C GLY A 17 -5.82 -2.01 -0.42
N LEU A 18 -6.74 -2.63 0.33
CA LEU A 18 -6.82 -4.07 0.55
C LEU A 18 -8.03 -4.70 -0.15
N ALA A 19 -7.81 -5.87 -0.75
CA ALA A 19 -8.91 -6.67 -1.29
C ALA A 19 -9.85 -7.16 -0.17
N PRO A 20 -11.17 -7.25 -0.39
CA PRO A 20 -12.09 -7.84 0.58
C PRO A 20 -11.66 -9.25 1.05
N ALA A 21 -11.19 -10.07 0.12
CA ALA A 21 -10.70 -11.42 0.41
C ALA A 21 -9.42 -11.45 1.27
N LEU A 22 -8.59 -10.40 1.20
CA LEU A 22 -7.41 -10.23 2.05
C LEU A 22 -7.85 -9.83 3.46
N ILE A 23 -8.74 -8.85 3.59
CA ILE A 23 -9.27 -8.38 4.89
C ILE A 23 -9.89 -9.55 5.65
N THR A 24 -10.70 -10.39 5.00
CA THR A 24 -11.31 -11.58 5.63
C THR A 24 -10.25 -12.55 6.16
N ARG A 25 -9.20 -12.83 5.39
CA ARG A 25 -8.10 -13.70 5.84
C ARG A 25 -7.31 -13.09 6.99
N MET A 26 -7.03 -11.79 6.94
CA MET A 26 -6.38 -11.09 8.04
C MET A 26 -7.18 -11.23 9.34
N ARG A 27 -8.52 -11.08 9.29
CA ARG A 27 -9.37 -11.29 10.47
C ARG A 27 -9.26 -12.71 11.02
N GLN A 28 -9.26 -13.73 10.17
CA GLN A 28 -9.11 -15.13 10.60
C GLN A 28 -7.78 -15.35 11.34
N HIS A 29 -6.68 -14.82 10.81
CA HIS A 29 -5.38 -14.92 11.47
C HIS A 29 -5.36 -14.19 12.81
N LEU A 30 -5.88 -12.97 12.86
CA LEU A 30 -5.91 -12.15 14.08
C LEU A 30 -6.82 -12.77 15.16
N GLN A 31 -7.96 -13.36 14.79
CA GLN A 31 -8.86 -14.07 15.70
C GLN A 31 -8.22 -15.32 16.30
N ALA A 32 -7.35 -15.99 15.54
CA ALA A 32 -6.52 -17.10 16.03
C ALA A 32 -5.27 -16.63 16.79
N ASN A 33 -5.24 -15.36 17.22
CA ASN A 33 -4.14 -14.72 17.96
C ASN A 33 -2.79 -14.70 17.21
N ASN A 34 -2.81 -14.82 15.87
CA ASN A 34 -1.63 -14.74 15.03
C ASN A 34 -1.31 -13.28 14.64
N GLN A 35 -0.10 -13.08 14.15
CA GLN A 35 0.38 -11.80 13.63
C GLN A 35 0.21 -11.73 12.11
N VAL A 36 -0.06 -10.54 11.59
CA VAL A 36 -0.15 -10.27 10.15
C VAL A 36 0.90 -9.23 9.78
N ILE A 37 1.67 -9.51 8.72
CA ILE A 37 2.65 -8.55 8.18
C ILE A 37 2.16 -8.07 6.81
N LEU A 38 2.10 -6.75 6.64
CA LEU A 38 1.79 -6.06 5.39
C LEU A 38 3.05 -5.37 4.87
N PHE A 39 3.53 -5.80 3.70
CA PHE A 39 4.69 -5.22 3.05
C PHE A 39 4.29 -4.18 2.00
N LEU A 40 4.92 -3.02 2.04
CA LEU A 40 4.74 -1.94 1.06
C LEU A 40 6.08 -1.52 0.46
N ASN A 41 6.04 -1.17 -0.82
CA ASN A 41 7.24 -0.95 -1.61
C ASN A 41 7.97 0.37 -1.29
N ARG A 42 7.29 1.40 -0.74
CA ARG A 42 7.88 2.72 -0.51
C ARG A 42 7.31 3.43 0.73
N ARG A 43 8.13 4.32 1.29
CA ARG A 43 7.74 5.36 2.26
C ARG A 43 7.07 6.53 1.52
N GLY A 44 6.04 7.13 2.12
CA GLY A 44 5.35 8.31 1.56
C GLY A 44 4.44 8.04 0.35
N PHE A 45 3.65 9.04 0.01
CA PHE A 45 2.58 9.03 -1.00
C PHE A 45 3.09 9.61 -2.34
N ALA A 46 3.37 8.75 -3.30
CA ALA A 46 3.53 9.12 -4.71
C ALA A 46 2.60 8.23 -5.55
N PRO A 47 1.28 8.52 -5.56
CA PRO A 47 0.30 7.66 -6.20
C PRO A 47 0.56 7.63 -7.70
N ALA A 48 0.67 6.44 -8.29
CA ALA A 48 0.45 6.29 -9.72
C ALA A 48 -1.06 6.41 -10.01
N LEU A 49 -1.44 6.70 -11.25
CA LEU A 49 -2.83 6.66 -11.68
C LEU A 49 -3.10 5.32 -12.37
N LEU A 50 -4.11 4.58 -11.93
CA LEU A 50 -4.49 3.27 -12.46
C LEU A 50 -5.97 3.25 -12.84
N CYS A 51 -6.31 2.52 -13.92
CA CYS A 51 -7.68 2.18 -14.24
C CYS A 51 -8.11 0.94 -13.45
N HIS A 52 -9.16 1.08 -12.63
CA HIS A 52 -9.65 0.00 -11.79
C HIS A 52 -10.23 -1.18 -12.58
N ASP A 53 -10.76 -0.91 -13.77
CA ASP A 53 -11.49 -1.90 -14.56
C ASP A 53 -10.55 -2.74 -15.45
N CYS A 54 -9.56 -2.13 -16.11
CA CYS A 54 -8.64 -2.85 -17.01
C CYS A 54 -7.19 -2.97 -16.51
N GLY A 55 -6.81 -2.25 -15.45
CA GLY A 55 -5.46 -2.29 -14.89
C GLY A 55 -4.42 -1.42 -15.62
N TRP A 56 -4.83 -0.59 -16.59
CA TRP A 56 -3.94 0.40 -17.22
C TRP A 56 -3.30 1.30 -16.16
N ILE A 57 -2.00 1.59 -16.29
CA ILE A 57 -1.26 2.50 -15.42
C ILE A 57 -0.72 3.66 -16.26
N ALA A 58 -0.77 4.88 -15.73
CA ALA A 58 -0.25 6.05 -16.41
C ALA A 58 1.29 6.00 -16.53
N GLU A 59 1.77 5.72 -17.73
CA GLU A 59 3.19 5.66 -18.08
C GLU A 59 3.65 6.94 -18.79
N CYS A 60 4.90 7.34 -18.55
CA CYS A 60 5.56 8.46 -19.19
C CYS A 60 6.11 8.04 -20.55
N PRO A 61 5.59 8.57 -21.68
CA PRO A 61 6.04 8.16 -23.00
C PRO A 61 7.42 8.72 -23.38
N ARG A 62 8.08 9.46 -22.49
CA ARG A 62 9.45 9.96 -22.71
C ARG A 62 10.53 9.05 -22.13
N CYS A 63 10.20 8.18 -21.18
CA CYS A 63 11.22 7.43 -20.42
C CYS A 63 10.70 6.13 -19.77
N ASP A 64 9.47 5.71 -20.12
CA ASP A 64 8.83 4.46 -19.70
C ASP A 64 8.70 4.25 -18.18
N HIS A 65 8.85 5.33 -17.40
CA HIS A 65 8.55 5.36 -15.97
C HIS A 65 7.09 5.72 -15.71
N TYR A 66 6.51 5.24 -14.61
CA TYR A 66 5.17 5.65 -14.19
C TYR A 66 5.11 7.12 -13.79
N TYR A 67 4.02 7.77 -14.18
CA TYR A 67 3.67 9.11 -13.69
C TYR A 67 3.27 9.06 -12.22
N THR A 68 3.61 10.12 -11.47
CA THR A 68 3.03 10.41 -10.15
C THR A 68 1.86 11.38 -10.30
N LEU A 69 0.73 11.05 -9.69
CA LEU A 69 -0.44 11.91 -9.60
C LEU A 69 -0.26 12.94 -8.49
N HIS A 70 -0.23 14.20 -8.89
CA HIS A 70 -0.23 15.36 -8.00
C HIS A 70 -1.68 15.82 -7.84
N GLN A 71 -2.39 15.25 -6.85
CA GLN A 71 -3.84 15.43 -6.69
C GLN A 71 -4.25 16.90 -6.50
N ALA A 72 -3.53 17.64 -5.65
CA ALA A 72 -3.84 19.04 -5.37
C ALA A 72 -3.72 19.92 -6.61
N GLN A 73 -2.77 19.60 -7.49
CA GLN A 73 -2.49 20.33 -8.72
C GLN A 73 -3.15 19.69 -9.97
N GLN A 74 -3.94 18.64 -9.79
CA GLN A 74 -4.65 17.89 -10.83
C GLN A 74 -3.81 17.58 -12.10
N HIS A 75 -2.55 17.19 -11.92
CA HIS A 75 -1.69 16.79 -13.03
C HIS A 75 -0.87 15.54 -12.70
N LEU A 76 -0.36 14.93 -13.76
CA LEU A 76 0.60 13.84 -13.74
C LEU A 76 2.00 14.41 -13.95
N ARG A 77 2.96 14.05 -13.10
CA ARG A 77 4.37 14.46 -13.24
C ARG A 77 5.28 13.24 -13.21
N CYS A 78 6.17 13.14 -14.18
CA CYS A 78 7.22 12.13 -14.19
C CYS A 78 8.41 12.66 -13.39
N HIS A 79 8.77 11.99 -12.29
CA HIS A 79 9.91 12.42 -11.47
C HIS A 79 11.28 11.99 -12.03
N HIS A 80 11.31 11.25 -13.14
CA HIS A 80 12.54 10.89 -13.84
C HIS A 80 12.96 11.94 -14.88
N CYS A 81 12.02 12.41 -15.70
CA CYS A 81 12.30 13.31 -16.83
C CYS A 81 11.55 14.65 -16.76
N ASP A 82 10.89 14.92 -15.65
CA ASP A 82 10.10 16.13 -15.34
C ASP A 82 8.93 16.46 -16.30
N SER A 83 8.54 15.51 -17.16
CA SER A 83 7.39 15.73 -18.04
C SER A 83 6.08 15.82 -17.24
N GLN A 84 5.16 16.65 -17.72
CA GLN A 84 3.85 16.86 -17.10
C GLN A 84 2.72 16.61 -18.09
N ARG A 85 1.59 16.09 -17.59
CA ARG A 85 0.37 15.87 -18.37
C ARG A 85 -0.87 16.15 -17.51
N PRO A 86 -1.99 16.58 -18.12
CA PRO A 86 -3.26 16.62 -17.40
C PRO A 86 -3.69 15.20 -17.00
N VAL A 87 -4.47 15.09 -15.93
CA VAL A 87 -5.11 13.82 -15.55
C VAL A 87 -6.17 13.47 -16.60
N PRO A 88 -6.10 12.30 -17.26
CA PRO A 88 -7.10 11.90 -18.23
C PRO A 88 -8.47 11.70 -17.56
N ARG A 89 -9.55 12.04 -18.26
CA ARG A 89 -10.92 11.85 -17.76
C ARG A 89 -11.43 10.42 -17.92
N GLN A 90 -10.85 9.68 -18.87
CA GLN A 90 -11.20 8.29 -19.20
C GLN A 90 -9.92 7.50 -19.45
N CYS A 91 -9.97 6.20 -19.17
CA CYS A 91 -8.89 5.28 -19.44
C CYS A 91 -8.61 5.23 -20.95
N PRO A 92 -7.38 5.47 -21.41
CA PRO A 92 -7.04 5.38 -22.83
C PRO A 92 -7.06 3.94 -23.36
N SER A 93 -7.08 2.93 -22.49
CA SER A 93 -7.10 1.52 -22.88
C SER A 93 -8.52 0.94 -23.00
N CYS A 94 -9.45 1.29 -22.10
CA CYS A 94 -10.80 0.69 -22.08
C CYS A 94 -11.96 1.69 -22.04
N GLY A 95 -11.69 3.01 -21.97
CA GLY A 95 -12.73 4.06 -21.90
C GLY A 95 -13.36 4.29 -20.52
N SER A 96 -13.06 3.45 -19.52
CA SER A 96 -13.60 3.61 -18.16
C SER A 96 -13.25 4.95 -17.52
N THR A 97 -14.18 5.53 -16.77
CA THR A 97 -13.95 6.71 -15.92
C THR A 97 -13.42 6.36 -14.52
N HIS A 98 -13.30 5.06 -14.18
CA HIS A 98 -12.79 4.58 -12.89
C HIS A 98 -11.27 4.62 -12.82
N LEU A 99 -10.73 5.84 -12.89
CA LEU A 99 -9.31 6.11 -12.68
C LEU A 99 -9.07 6.43 -11.21
N VAL A 100 -8.22 5.63 -10.57
CA VAL A 100 -7.94 5.71 -9.13
C VAL A 100 -6.45 5.91 -8.87
N PRO A 101 -6.09 6.72 -7.87
CA PRO A 101 -4.73 6.74 -7.36
C PRO A 101 -4.39 5.36 -6.76
N VAL A 102 -3.21 4.84 -7.09
CA VAL A 102 -2.65 3.62 -6.49
C VAL A 102 -1.25 3.88 -5.97
N GLY A 103 -0.99 3.46 -4.74
CA GLY A 103 0.21 3.84 -4.00
C GLY A 103 -0.19 4.29 -2.62
N LEU A 104 -0.43 3.32 -1.75
CA LEU A 104 -0.73 3.55 -0.36
C LEU A 104 0.60 3.75 0.38
N GLY A 105 0.78 4.88 1.06
CA GLY A 105 1.90 5.06 1.99
C GLY A 105 1.68 4.24 3.25
N THR A 106 2.75 3.86 3.94
CA THR A 106 2.69 3.12 5.23
C THR A 106 1.86 3.86 6.29
N GLU A 107 1.93 5.19 6.33
CA GLU A 107 1.17 6.04 7.26
C GLU A 107 -0.33 6.07 6.97
N GLN A 108 -0.70 6.16 5.69
CA GLN A 108 -2.11 6.15 5.30
C GLN A 108 -2.73 4.77 5.55
N LEU A 109 -1.96 3.69 5.32
CA LEU A 109 -2.40 2.34 5.64
C LEU A 109 -2.68 2.19 7.14
N GLU A 110 -1.79 2.69 8.00
CA GLU A 110 -1.98 2.66 9.45
C GLU A 110 -3.29 3.34 9.87
N GLN A 111 -3.54 4.56 9.39
CA GLN A 111 -4.76 5.32 9.69
C GLN A 111 -6.03 4.63 9.18
N THR A 112 -5.96 3.99 8.01
CA THR A 112 -7.12 3.34 7.38
C THR A 112 -7.37 1.92 7.90
N LEU A 113 -6.37 1.27 8.52
CA LEU A 113 -6.51 -0.03 9.18
C LEU A 113 -7.15 0.06 10.56
N ALA A 114 -6.93 1.14 11.31
CA ALA A 114 -7.45 1.27 12.67
C ALA A 114 -8.99 1.10 12.74
N PRO A 115 -9.80 1.68 11.83
CA PRO A 115 -11.25 1.42 11.79
C PRO A 115 -11.62 -0.01 11.34
N LEU A 116 -10.75 -0.68 10.57
CA LEU A 116 -11.00 -2.02 10.01
C LEU A 116 -10.76 -3.15 11.02
N PHE A 117 -9.84 -2.94 11.95
CA PHE A 117 -9.40 -3.90 12.95
C PHE A 117 -9.37 -3.24 14.34
N PRO A 118 -10.53 -2.82 14.89
CA PRO A 118 -10.59 -2.14 16.17
C PRO A 118 -10.03 -3.03 17.29
N GLY A 119 -9.21 -2.45 18.16
CA GLY A 119 -8.60 -3.14 19.29
C GLY A 119 -7.38 -4.01 18.94
N VAL A 120 -7.02 -4.13 17.66
CA VAL A 120 -5.80 -4.82 17.23
C VAL A 120 -4.64 -3.80 17.18
N PRO A 121 -3.53 -4.02 17.91
CA PRO A 121 -2.36 -3.16 17.81
C PRO A 121 -1.79 -3.16 16.39
N ILE A 122 -1.45 -1.96 15.90
CA ILE A 122 -0.81 -1.73 14.60
C ILE A 122 0.55 -1.10 14.86
N SER A 123 1.61 -1.61 14.23
CA SER A 123 2.95 -1.06 14.36
C SER A 123 3.61 -0.89 13.01
N ARG A 124 4.18 0.28 12.76
CA ARG A 124 4.93 0.60 11.55
C ARG A 124 6.43 0.41 11.79
N ILE A 125 7.06 -0.40 10.95
CA ILE A 125 8.49 -0.68 10.96
C ILE A 125 9.07 -0.23 9.62
N ASP A 126 9.50 1.02 9.57
CA ASP A 126 10.22 1.62 8.45
C ASP A 126 11.34 2.53 8.94
N ARG A 127 12.10 3.12 8.02
CA ARG A 127 13.28 3.92 8.35
C ARG A 127 12.96 5.06 9.32
N ASP A 128 11.75 5.62 9.27
CA ASP A 128 11.42 6.81 10.04
C ASP A 128 11.13 6.42 11.49
N THR A 129 10.41 5.29 11.70
CA THR A 129 10.13 4.75 13.03
C THR A 129 11.34 4.08 13.68
N THR A 130 12.31 3.60 12.89
CA THR A 130 13.52 2.95 13.41
C THR A 130 14.76 3.85 13.40
N SER A 131 14.61 5.14 13.12
CA SER A 131 15.74 6.08 12.97
C SER A 131 16.50 6.34 14.28
N ARG A 132 15.84 6.17 15.43
CA ARG A 132 16.45 6.31 16.76
C ARG A 132 17.17 5.03 17.18
N LYS A 133 18.35 5.17 17.77
CA LYS A 133 19.11 4.04 18.34
C LYS A 133 18.23 3.27 19.34
N GLY A 134 18.07 1.95 19.15
CA GLY A 134 17.26 1.09 20.02
C GLY A 134 15.78 0.97 19.63
N ALA A 135 15.27 1.78 18.68
CA ALA A 135 13.85 1.78 18.33
C ALA A 135 13.44 0.50 17.59
N LEU A 136 14.29 -0.01 16.70
CA LEU A 136 14.05 -1.27 16.00
C LEU A 136 14.00 -2.44 16.98
N GLU A 137 14.96 -2.52 17.91
CA GLU A 137 15.06 -3.58 18.91
C GLU A 137 13.84 -3.58 19.84
N GLN A 138 13.35 -2.41 20.23
CA GLN A 138 12.11 -2.27 21.01
C GLN A 138 10.89 -2.77 20.23
N GLN A 139 10.73 -2.36 18.97
CA GLN A 139 9.62 -2.82 18.14
C GLN A 139 9.67 -4.33 17.90
N LEU A 140 10.85 -4.88 17.62
CA LEU A 140 11.05 -6.34 17.47
C LEU A 140 10.78 -7.09 18.77
N ALA A 141 11.17 -6.54 19.92
CA ALA A 141 10.87 -7.14 21.21
C ALA A 141 9.35 -7.23 21.46
N GLU A 142 8.60 -6.20 21.07
CA GLU A 142 7.12 -6.25 21.14
C GLU A 142 6.52 -7.26 20.17
N VAL A 143 7.10 -7.41 18.97
CA VAL A 143 6.69 -8.46 18.02
C VAL A 143 6.91 -9.84 18.62
N HIS A 144 8.06 -10.07 19.25
CA HIS A 144 8.40 -11.34 19.88
C HIS A 144 7.56 -11.67 21.13
N ARG A 145 6.95 -10.67 21.79
CA ARG A 145 6.00 -10.93 22.90
C ARG A 145 4.75 -11.68 22.45
N GLY A 146 4.47 -11.74 21.15
CA GLY A 146 3.32 -12.46 20.60
C GLY A 146 2.00 -11.67 20.69
N GLY A 147 0.89 -12.38 20.49
CA GLY A 147 -0.45 -11.80 20.45
C GLY A 147 -0.84 -11.24 19.08
N ALA A 148 -2.15 -11.12 18.84
CA ALA A 148 -2.71 -10.57 17.61
C ALA A 148 -2.22 -9.14 17.37
N ARG A 149 -1.57 -8.90 16.23
CA ARG A 149 -1.13 -7.56 15.79
C ARG A 149 -0.93 -7.49 14.28
N ILE A 150 -0.96 -6.27 13.77
CA ILE A 150 -0.64 -5.97 12.37
C ILE A 150 0.67 -5.19 12.31
N LEU A 151 1.61 -5.69 11.54
CA LEU A 151 2.89 -5.05 11.27
C LEU A 151 2.88 -4.50 9.86
N ILE A 152 3.14 -3.20 9.72
CA ILE A 152 3.28 -2.54 8.44
C ILE A 152 4.76 -2.27 8.23
N GLY A 153 5.35 -2.74 7.14
CA GLY A 153 6.74 -2.43 6.89
C GLY A 153 7.11 -2.32 5.42
N THR A 154 8.33 -1.85 5.23
CA THR A 154 8.98 -1.78 3.92
C THR A 154 10.07 -2.84 3.83
N GLN A 155 10.87 -2.82 2.76
CA GLN A 155 11.96 -3.77 2.51
C GLN A 155 12.96 -3.95 3.67
N MET A 156 12.98 -3.06 4.66
CA MET A 156 13.80 -3.22 5.87
C MET A 156 13.38 -4.42 6.73
N LEU A 157 12.11 -4.78 6.77
CA LEU A 157 11.62 -5.95 7.53
C LEU A 157 12.01 -7.30 6.90
N ALA A 158 12.32 -7.31 5.60
CA ALA A 158 12.59 -8.53 4.86
C ALA A 158 14.08 -8.93 4.82
N LYS A 159 14.97 -8.09 5.36
CA LYS A 159 16.44 -8.25 5.28
C LYS A 159 17.11 -8.60 6.63
N GLY A 160 16.34 -8.89 7.67
CA GLY A 160 16.82 -9.29 8.99
C GLY A 160 16.34 -10.68 9.36
#